data_AF-A0A0N4UIP0-F1
#
_entry.id   AF-A0A0N4UIP0-F1
#
_cell.length_a   1.000
_cell.length_b   1.000
_cell.length_c   1.000
_cell.angle_alpha   90.00
_cell.angle_beta   90.00
_cell.angle_gamma   90.00
#
_symmetry.space_group_name_H-M   'P 1'
#
loop_
_entity.id
_entity.type
_entity.pdbx_description
1 polymer ?
#
loop_
_entity_poly.entity_id
_entity_poly.type
_entity_poly.pdbx_seq_one_letter_code
_entity_poly.pdbx_strand_id
1 'polypeptide(L)'
;MNDPTDTEGQRLIEEQIRLKNIIMARNYAIEHMPEAYIPVNMLYISIKINGVLTQAFIDTGAQLSILSDSEALRCGLLDVMDKAYNVTVHGVAGKMECIGKIHACVVQIGDNCYHCNFEVLSGQATPVLIGLDFLRRHLCVIDLKNDCLRFYFLLHVLNPLLIAFCKYISFFSFGDSSKTKFLSDAEINISHHHHQ
;
A
#
# COMPACT_ATOMS: atom_id res chain seq x y z
N MET A 1 -39.10 29.23 28.56
CA MET A 1 -37.73 29.28 29.08
C MET A 1 -37.58 28.05 29.95
N ASN A 2 -36.98 26.98 29.42
CA ASN A 2 -36.85 25.74 30.19
C ASN A 2 -35.92 26.02 31.37
N ASP A 3 -36.34 25.61 32.56
CA ASP A 3 -35.57 25.79 33.79
C ASP A 3 -34.16 25.17 33.59
N PRO A 4 -33.07 25.94 33.68
CA PRO A 4 -31.72 25.41 33.50
C PRO A 4 -31.32 24.40 34.60
N THR A 5 -32.10 24.30 35.68
CA THR A 5 -31.95 23.27 36.72
C THR A 5 -32.78 22.01 36.45
N ASP A 6 -33.72 22.07 35.51
CA ASP A 6 -34.44 20.88 35.04
C ASP A 6 -33.50 19.97 34.23
N THR A 7 -33.71 18.66 34.31
CA THR A 7 -32.86 17.65 33.66
C THR A 7 -32.79 17.88 32.15
N GLU A 8 -33.88 18.35 31.54
CA GLU A 8 -33.90 18.71 30.13
C GLU A 8 -33.03 19.95 29.84
N GLY A 9 -33.05 20.96 30.71
CA GLY A 9 -32.24 22.17 30.59
C GLY A 9 -30.73 21.88 30.65
N GLN A 10 -30.29 21.04 31.59
CA GLN A 10 -28.88 20.64 31.70
C GLN A 10 -28.40 19.88 30.45
N ARG A 11 -29.21 18.95 29.94
CA ARG A 11 -28.90 18.20 28.70
C ARG A 11 -28.71 19.13 27.51
N LEU A 12 -29.55 20.17 27.39
CA LEU A 12 -29.43 21.15 26.30
C LEU A 12 -28.14 21.98 26.41
N ILE A 13 -27.73 22.35 27.63
CA ILE A 13 -26.45 23.06 27.87
C ILE A 13 -25.26 22.16 27.52
N GLU A 14 -25.28 20.91 27.96
CA GLU A 14 -24.23 19.93 27.64
C GLU A 14 -24.08 19.74 26.12
N GLU A 15 -25.21 19.59 25.41
CA GLU A 15 -25.22 19.45 23.96
C GLU A 15 -24.69 20.71 23.25
N GLN A 16 -25.05 21.91 23.73
CA GLN A 16 -24.51 23.17 23.18
C GLN A 16 -23.00 23.29 23.37
N ILE A 17 -22.47 22.91 24.55
CA ILE A 17 -21.03 22.89 24.81
C ILE A 17 -20.34 21.87 23.90
N ARG A 18 -20.92 20.67 23.76
CA ARG A 18 -20.40 19.62 22.88
C ARG A 18 -20.30 20.09 21.43
N LEU A 19 -21.38 20.68 20.90
CA LEU A 19 -21.41 21.22 19.53
C LEU A 19 -20.41 22.38 19.36
N LYS A 20 -20.29 23.26 20.35
CA LYS A 20 -19.30 24.35 20.34
C LYS A 20 -17.87 23.79 20.28
N ASN A 21 -17.56 22.77 21.06
CA ASN A 21 -16.25 22.11 21.05
C ASN A 21 -15.95 21.44 19.70
N ILE A 22 -16.94 20.78 19.09
CA ILE A 22 -16.81 20.20 17.74
C ILE A 22 -16.54 21.28 16.69
N ILE A 23 -17.29 22.39 16.73
CA ILE A 23 -17.10 23.51 15.79
C ILE A 23 -15.71 24.13 15.95
N MET A 24 -15.26 24.32 17.19
CA MET A 24 -13.90 24.84 17.46
C MET A 24 -12.81 23.90 16.92
N ALA A 25 -12.91 22.60 17.19
CA ALA A 25 -11.96 21.62 16.68
C ALA A 25 -11.97 21.54 15.15
N ARG A 26 -13.16 21.57 14.54
CA ARG A 26 -13.31 21.59 13.09
C ARG A 26 -12.68 22.82 12.47
N ASN A 27 -12.96 24.01 13.01
CA ASN A 27 -12.40 25.26 12.49
C ASN A 27 -10.88 25.29 12.63
N TYR A 28 -10.35 24.81 13.75
CA TYR A 28 -8.91 24.64 13.95
C TYR A 28 -8.29 23.74 12.88
N ALA A 29 -8.90 22.58 12.62
CA ALA A 29 -8.42 21.65 11.62
C ALA A 29 -8.52 22.20 10.18
N ILE A 30 -9.57 22.95 9.84
CA ILE A 30 -9.68 23.61 8.53
C ILE A 30 -8.56 24.64 8.35
N GLU A 31 -8.22 25.40 9.39
CA GLU A 31 -7.22 26.46 9.33
C GLU A 31 -5.77 25.92 9.34
N HIS A 32 -5.50 24.87 10.11
CA HIS A 32 -4.13 24.40 10.38
C HIS A 32 -3.80 23.02 9.80
N MET A 33 -4.80 22.28 9.32
CA MET A 33 -4.66 20.91 8.78
C MET A 33 -5.52 20.76 7.51
N PRO A 34 -5.32 21.61 6.47
CA PRO A 34 -6.15 21.59 5.27
C PRO A 34 -6.21 20.21 4.58
N GLU A 35 -5.14 19.41 4.67
CA GLU A 35 -5.03 18.03 4.18
C GLU A 35 -6.05 17.06 4.79
N ALA A 36 -6.65 17.40 5.94
CA ALA A 36 -7.75 16.63 6.51
C ALA A 36 -9.07 16.81 5.72
N TYR A 37 -9.16 17.84 4.87
CA TYR A 37 -10.39 18.22 4.15
C TYR A 37 -10.21 18.32 2.63
N ILE A 38 -8.98 18.25 2.12
CA ILE A 38 -8.69 18.20 0.68
C ILE A 38 -8.14 16.81 0.30
N PRO A 39 -8.38 16.34 -0.93
CA PRO A 39 -7.74 15.12 -1.41
C PRO A 39 -6.20 15.26 -1.43
N VAL A 40 -5.50 14.19 -1.06
CA VAL A 40 -4.04 14.06 -1.18
C VAL A 40 -3.74 13.09 -2.32
N ASN A 41 -2.67 13.36 -3.08
CA ASN A 41 -2.26 12.48 -4.17
C ASN A 41 -1.90 11.10 -3.64
N MET A 42 -2.46 10.08 -4.27
CA MET A 42 -2.17 8.68 -3.96
C MET A 42 -0.85 8.24 -4.60
N LEU A 43 -0.23 7.22 -4.02
CA LEU A 43 1.10 6.77 -4.42
C LEU A 43 0.99 5.72 -5.55
N TYR A 44 1.39 6.10 -6.76
CA TYR A 44 1.47 5.19 -7.90
C TYR A 44 2.90 5.11 -8.43
N ILE A 45 3.27 3.98 -9.03
CA ILE A 45 4.50 3.87 -9.83
C ILE A 45 4.19 3.21 -11.17
N SER A 46 4.94 3.58 -12.19
CA SER A 46 4.88 2.91 -13.50
C SER A 46 5.67 1.60 -13.46
N ILE A 47 5.02 0.49 -13.81
CA ILE A 47 5.64 -0.83 -13.89
C ILE A 47 5.32 -1.49 -15.24
N LYS A 48 6.11 -2.49 -15.63
CA LYS A 48 5.79 -3.39 -16.74
C LYS A 48 5.71 -4.83 -16.26
N ILE A 49 4.69 -5.55 -16.72
CA ILE A 49 4.56 -7.00 -16.52
C ILE A 49 4.46 -7.60 -17.92
N ASN A 50 5.35 -8.54 -18.27
CA ASN A 50 5.43 -9.09 -19.63
C ASN A 50 5.46 -8.01 -20.74
N GLY A 51 6.18 -6.90 -20.51
CA GLY A 51 6.28 -5.77 -21.45
C GLY A 51 5.07 -4.82 -21.47
N VAL A 52 3.97 -5.18 -20.81
CA VAL A 52 2.75 -4.37 -20.73
C VAL A 52 2.89 -3.32 -19.64
N LEU A 53 2.83 -2.03 -20.01
CA LEU A 53 2.90 -0.91 -19.08
C LEU A 53 1.61 -0.78 -18.27
N THR A 54 1.75 -0.57 -16.96
CA THR A 54 0.64 -0.37 -16.03
C THR A 54 1.04 0.52 -14.86
N GLN A 55 0.05 1.04 -14.13
CA GLN A 55 0.23 1.80 -12.90
C GLN A 55 -0.04 0.90 -11.71
N ALA A 56 0.91 0.86 -10.77
CA ALA A 56 0.78 0.09 -9.54
C ALA A 56 0.54 1.02 -8.36
N PHE A 57 -0.52 0.76 -7.61
CA PHE A 57 -0.87 1.46 -6.38
C PHE A 57 -0.01 0.94 -5.23
N ILE A 58 0.71 1.82 -4.54
CA ILE A 58 1.53 1.45 -3.37
C ILE A 58 0.67 1.54 -2.11
N ASP A 59 0.47 0.40 -1.44
CA ASP A 59 -0.42 0.31 -0.28
C ASP A 59 0.25 -0.41 0.90
N THR A 60 0.71 0.36 1.88
CA THR A 60 1.23 -0.19 3.14
C THR A 60 0.14 -0.71 4.07
N GLY A 61 -1.13 -0.39 3.80
CA GLY A 61 -2.30 -0.94 4.49
C GLY A 61 -2.64 -2.36 4.03
N ALA A 62 -2.08 -2.82 2.91
CA ALA A 62 -2.26 -4.17 2.40
C ALA A 62 -1.08 -5.09 2.77
N GLN A 63 -1.39 -6.29 3.26
CA GLN A 63 -0.38 -7.30 3.52
C GLN A 63 0.11 -7.98 2.24
N LEU A 64 -0.76 -8.12 1.25
CA LEU A 64 -0.54 -8.88 0.01
C LEU A 64 -0.59 -7.95 -1.19
N SER A 65 0.24 -8.26 -2.19
CA SER A 65 0.15 -7.63 -3.49
C SER A 65 -0.98 -8.27 -4.31
N ILE A 66 -1.82 -7.44 -4.93
CA ILE A 66 -3.01 -7.86 -5.67
C ILE A 66 -2.85 -7.52 -7.15
N LEU A 67 -3.35 -8.41 -8.00
CA LEU A 67 -3.53 -8.18 -9.43
C LEU A 67 -5.01 -8.33 -9.77
N SER A 68 -5.60 -7.41 -10.52
CA SER A 68 -6.97 -7.63 -11.01
C SER A 68 -6.99 -8.75 -12.05
N ASP A 69 -8.11 -9.45 -12.17
CA ASP A 69 -8.34 -10.45 -13.22
C ASP A 69 -8.16 -9.89 -14.64
N SER A 70 -8.67 -8.68 -14.88
CA SER A 70 -8.52 -7.96 -16.15
C SER A 70 -7.05 -7.66 -16.48
N GLU A 71 -6.26 -7.31 -15.46
CA GLU A 71 -4.84 -7.00 -15.63
C GLU A 71 -4.00 -8.26 -15.78
N ALA A 72 -4.34 -9.34 -15.07
CA ALA A 72 -3.74 -10.65 -15.26
C ALA A 72 -3.94 -11.17 -16.69
N LEU A 73 -5.12 -10.97 -17.28
CA LEU A 73 -5.39 -11.25 -18.69
C LEU A 73 -4.54 -10.36 -19.60
N ARG A 74 -4.56 -9.05 -19.39
CA ARG A 74 -3.86 -8.07 -20.23
C ARG A 74 -2.35 -8.29 -20.26
N CYS A 75 -1.78 -8.69 -19.13
CA CYS A 75 -0.35 -8.99 -18.99
C CYS A 75 0.01 -10.44 -19.37
N GLY A 76 -0.94 -11.27 -19.83
CA GLY A 76 -0.68 -12.65 -20.24
C GLY A 76 -0.21 -13.56 -19.10
N LEU A 77 -0.78 -13.39 -17.90
CA LEU A 77 -0.42 -14.16 -16.70
C LEU A 77 -1.42 -15.28 -16.36
N LEU A 78 -2.54 -15.41 -17.07
CA LEU A 78 -3.55 -16.41 -16.75
C LEU A 78 -3.05 -17.86 -16.88
N ASP A 79 -2.11 -18.13 -17.78
CA ASP A 79 -1.55 -19.46 -17.99
C ASP A 79 -0.69 -19.96 -16.82
N VAL A 80 -0.17 -19.03 -16.00
CA VAL A 80 0.61 -19.33 -14.79
C VAL A 80 -0.19 -19.12 -13.51
N MET A 81 -1.50 -18.85 -13.61
CA MET A 81 -2.38 -18.66 -12.47
C MET A 81 -2.82 -19.99 -11.88
N ASP A 82 -2.48 -20.21 -10.61
CA ASP A 82 -2.96 -21.33 -9.83
C ASP A 82 -4.38 -21.05 -9.34
N LYS A 83 -5.37 -21.65 -10.01
CA LYS A 83 -6.79 -21.56 -9.67
C LYS A 83 -7.18 -22.43 -8.46
N ALA A 84 -6.33 -23.37 -8.04
CA ALA A 84 -6.58 -24.17 -6.85
C ALA A 84 -6.26 -23.40 -5.56
N TYR A 85 -5.60 -22.23 -5.67
CA TYR A 85 -5.32 -21.35 -4.55
C TYR A 85 -6.61 -20.69 -4.04
N ASN A 86 -7.21 -21.30 -3.03
CA ASN A 86 -8.45 -20.85 -2.43
C ASN A 86 -8.18 -20.15 -1.09
N VAL A 87 -8.02 -18.83 -1.13
CA VAL A 87 -7.84 -17.99 0.06
C VAL A 87 -8.87 -16.87 0.03
N THR A 88 -9.57 -16.67 1.14
CA THR A 88 -10.42 -15.48 1.30
C THR A 88 -9.55 -14.27 1.61
N VAL A 89 -9.62 -13.24 0.76
CA VAL A 89 -8.93 -11.97 1.00
C VAL A 89 -9.90 -11.02 1.71
N HIS A 90 -9.41 -10.38 2.77
CA HIS A 90 -10.18 -9.43 3.57
C HIS A 90 -9.66 -8.01 3.34
N GLY A 91 -10.53 -7.11 2.88
CA GLY A 91 -10.26 -5.68 2.78
C GLY A 91 -11.22 -4.87 3.66
N VAL A 92 -11.03 -3.55 3.67
CA VAL A 92 -11.89 -2.62 4.45
C VAL A 92 -13.35 -2.71 4.01
N ALA A 93 -13.62 -2.96 2.73
CA ALA A 93 -14.97 -3.12 2.18
C ALA A 93 -15.59 -4.51 2.39
N GLY A 94 -14.89 -5.43 3.08
CA GLY A 94 -15.35 -6.79 3.36
C GLY A 94 -14.52 -7.86 2.66
N LYS A 95 -15.15 -9.03 2.43
CA LYS A 95 -14.51 -10.17 1.77
C LYS A 95 -14.45 -9.93 0.27
N MET A 96 -13.29 -10.22 -0.32
CA MET A 96 -13.07 -10.20 -1.76
C MET A 96 -12.79 -11.62 -2.25
N GLU A 97 -13.27 -11.94 -3.45
CA GLU A 97 -13.06 -13.26 -4.06
C GLU A 97 -11.69 -13.31 -4.74
N CYS A 98 -10.80 -14.15 -4.18
CA CYS A 98 -9.55 -14.52 -4.84
C CYS A 98 -9.83 -15.68 -5.80
N ILE A 99 -9.59 -15.44 -7.09
CA ILE A 99 -9.83 -16.43 -8.15
C ILE A 99 -8.59 -17.27 -8.49
N GLY A 100 -7.46 -16.94 -7.87
CA GLY A 100 -6.22 -17.70 -8.02
C GLY A 100 -4.99 -16.90 -7.59
N LYS A 101 -3.82 -17.52 -7.75
CA LYS A 101 -2.53 -16.91 -7.40
C LYS A 101 -1.53 -17.02 -8.53
N ILE A 102 -0.86 -15.91 -8.82
CA ILE A 102 0.40 -15.89 -9.56
C ILE A 102 1.51 -16.09 -8.52
N HIS A 103 2.10 -17.29 -8.46
CA HIS A 103 3.12 -17.62 -7.46
C HIS A 103 4.42 -16.85 -7.66
N ALA A 104 4.81 -16.62 -8.92
CA ALA A 104 5.98 -15.84 -9.28
C ALA A 104 5.84 -15.25 -10.69
N CYS A 105 6.09 -13.95 -10.81
CA CYS A 105 6.30 -13.27 -12.08
C CYS A 105 7.41 -12.23 -11.96
N VAL A 106 7.89 -11.72 -13.09
CA VAL A 106 8.86 -10.60 -13.12
C VAL A 106 8.11 -9.31 -13.40
N VAL A 107 8.30 -8.33 -12.53
CA VAL A 107 7.84 -6.95 -12.71
C VAL A 107 9.05 -6.08 -13.01
N GLN A 108 9.04 -5.39 -14.15
CA GLN A 108 10.04 -4.40 -14.48
C GLN A 108 9.63 -3.03 -13.93
N ILE A 109 10.55 -2.37 -13.23
CA ILE A 109 10.38 -1.03 -12.66
C ILE A 109 11.65 -0.22 -12.98
N GLY A 110 11.50 0.82 -13.81
CA GLY A 110 12.64 1.47 -14.45
C GLY A 110 13.46 0.46 -15.27
N ASP A 111 14.77 0.43 -15.02
CA ASP A 111 15.72 -0.47 -15.68
C ASP A 111 15.90 -1.81 -14.94
N ASN A 112 15.26 -1.98 -13.78
CA ASN A 112 15.44 -3.14 -12.90
C ASN A 112 14.24 -4.10 -12.97
N CYS A 113 14.51 -5.38 -12.64
CA CYS A 113 13.52 -6.45 -12.61
C CYS A 113 13.38 -7.04 -11.21
N TYR A 114 12.13 -7.20 -10.76
CA TYR A 114 11.79 -7.67 -9.41
C TYR A 114 10.85 -8.87 -9.48
N HIS A 115 11.10 -9.88 -8.64
CA HIS A 115 10.18 -11.00 -8.49
C HIS A 115 8.98 -10.61 -7.61
N CYS A 116 7.78 -10.82 -8.11
CA CYS A 116 6.53 -10.57 -7.40
C CYS A 116 5.65 -11.83 -7.39
N ASN A 117 4.78 -11.92 -6.39
CA ASN A 117 3.64 -12.83 -6.36
C ASN A 117 2.38 -11.97 -6.30
N PHE A 118 1.27 -12.47 -6.86
CA PHE A 118 0.00 -11.76 -6.81
C PHE A 118 -1.15 -12.70 -6.46
N GLU A 119 -1.99 -12.27 -5.54
CA GLU A 119 -3.34 -12.78 -5.38
C GLU A 119 -4.21 -12.10 -6.45
N VAL A 120 -4.93 -12.91 -7.24
CA VAL A 120 -5.74 -12.40 -8.34
C VAL A 120 -7.17 -12.24 -7.85
N LEU A 121 -7.67 -11.01 -7.83
CA LEU A 121 -9.04 -10.70 -7.41
C LEU A 121 -9.91 -10.37 -8.62
N SER A 122 -11.15 -10.89 -8.62
CA SER A 122 -12.11 -10.56 -9.68
C SER A 122 -12.78 -9.20 -9.43
N GLY A 123 -12.93 -8.41 -10.49
CA GLY A 123 -13.67 -7.14 -10.45
C GLY A 123 -12.99 -6.03 -9.64
N GLN A 124 -11.71 -6.19 -9.29
CA GLN A 124 -10.94 -5.17 -8.60
C GLN A 124 -10.69 -3.96 -9.52
N ALA A 125 -11.05 -2.75 -9.06
CA ALA A 125 -10.86 -1.52 -9.84
C ALA A 125 -9.39 -1.13 -10.02
N THR A 126 -8.56 -1.39 -9.01
CA THR A 126 -7.11 -1.15 -9.05
C THR A 126 -6.42 -2.26 -9.83
N PRO A 127 -5.76 -1.98 -10.98
CA PRO A 127 -5.15 -3.03 -11.81
C PRO A 127 -4.05 -3.80 -11.09
N VAL A 128 -3.15 -3.07 -10.41
CA VAL A 128 -2.07 -3.64 -9.59
C VAL A 128 -2.01 -2.89 -8.27
N LEU A 129 -2.02 -3.63 -7.16
CA LEU A 129 -1.75 -3.11 -5.83
C LEU A 129 -0.49 -3.81 -5.29
N ILE A 130 0.45 -3.01 -4.83
CA ILE A 130 1.72 -3.46 -4.25
C ILE A 130 1.64 -3.33 -2.74
N GLY A 131 1.55 -4.49 -2.08
CA GLY A 131 1.43 -4.61 -0.63
C GLY A 131 2.78 -4.69 0.08
N LEU A 132 2.71 -4.83 1.40
CA LEU A 132 3.88 -4.96 2.26
C LEU A 132 4.74 -6.18 1.95
N ASP A 133 4.18 -7.27 1.39
CA ASP A 133 4.94 -8.46 0.99
C ASP A 133 6.01 -8.15 -0.07
N PHE A 134 5.67 -7.36 -1.08
CA PHE A 134 6.60 -6.88 -2.09
C PHE A 134 7.55 -5.82 -1.52
N LEU A 135 6.99 -4.80 -0.84
CA LEU A 135 7.76 -3.68 -0.31
C LEU A 135 8.86 -4.14 0.65
N ARG A 136 8.55 -5.09 1.54
CA ARG A 136 9.54 -5.68 2.46
C ARG A 136 10.54 -6.58 1.74
N ARG A 137 10.08 -7.42 0.81
CA ARG A 137 10.97 -8.33 0.06
C ARG A 137 12.07 -7.60 -0.72
N HIS A 138 11.74 -6.43 -1.24
CA HIS A 138 12.65 -5.60 -2.05
C HIS A 138 13.16 -4.37 -1.31
N LEU A 139 13.04 -4.37 0.03
CA LEU A 139 13.62 -3.36 0.92
C LEU A 139 13.25 -1.93 0.52
N CYS A 140 12.02 -1.74 0.07
CA CYS A 140 11.58 -0.45 -0.46
C CYS A 140 11.48 0.59 0.66
N VAL A 141 11.83 1.83 0.34
CA VAL A 141 11.57 3.02 1.17
C VAL A 141 10.63 3.94 0.41
N ILE A 142 9.48 4.24 1.02
CA ILE A 142 8.53 5.24 0.52
C ILE A 142 9.03 6.60 1.01
N ASP A 143 9.60 7.40 0.11
CA ASP A 143 10.14 8.72 0.41
C ASP A 143 9.13 9.79 -0.01
N LEU A 144 8.22 10.14 0.90
CA LEU A 144 7.18 11.15 0.67
C LEU A 144 7.74 12.57 0.54
N LYS A 145 8.98 12.82 1.00
CA LYS A 145 9.61 14.14 0.90
C LYS A 145 10.14 14.38 -0.52
N ASN A 146 10.74 13.36 -1.12
CA ASN A 146 11.28 13.41 -2.49
C ASN A 146 10.32 12.81 -3.53
N ASP A 147 9.13 12.39 -3.11
CA ASP A 147 8.08 11.80 -3.94
C ASP A 147 8.55 10.61 -4.79
N CYS A 148 9.26 9.69 -4.15
CA CYS A 148 9.83 8.55 -4.83
C CYS A 148 9.76 7.26 -4.00
N LEU A 149 9.72 6.13 -4.71
CA LEU A 149 9.93 4.81 -4.14
C LEU A 149 11.39 4.42 -4.39
N ARG A 150 12.15 4.26 -3.30
CA ARG A 150 13.56 3.84 -3.35
C ARG A 150 13.65 2.34 -3.18
N PHE A 151 14.43 1.71 -4.04
CA PHE A 151 14.76 0.29 -3.97
C PHE A 151 16.18 0.11 -3.47
N TYR A 152 16.37 -0.89 -2.63
CA TYR A 152 17.68 -1.23 -2.08
C TYR A 152 17.95 -2.73 -2.27
N PHE A 153 19.17 -3.06 -2.63
CA PHE A 153 19.67 -4.41 -2.64
C PHE A 153 20.71 -4.56 -1.55
N LEU A 154 20.76 -5.78 -1.01
CA LEU A 154 21.77 -6.15 -0.04
C LEU A 154 23.07 -6.42 -0.80
N LEU A 155 24.00 -5.47 -0.82
CA LEU A 155 25.32 -5.67 -1.43
C LEU A 155 26.25 -6.45 -0.48
N HIS A 156 25.91 -7.65 0.01
CA HIS A 156 26.89 -8.44 0.79
C HIS A 156 26.74 -9.98 0.73
N VAL A 157 27.79 -10.58 0.13
CA VAL A 157 28.53 -11.81 0.50
C VAL A 157 27.92 -13.21 0.22
N LEU A 158 28.47 -13.83 -0.86
CA LEU A 158 28.78 -15.25 -1.08
C LEU A 158 27.97 -16.31 -0.29
N ASN A 159 26.68 -16.49 -0.60
CA ASN A 159 26.00 -17.80 -0.75
C ASN A 159 24.51 -17.55 -1.11
N PRO A 160 23.99 -18.06 -2.24
CA PRO A 160 22.58 -17.92 -2.62
C PRO A 160 21.60 -18.37 -1.53
N LEU A 161 21.97 -19.39 -0.75
CA LEU A 161 21.16 -19.92 0.36
C LEU A 161 21.01 -18.91 1.50
N LEU A 162 22.04 -18.10 1.75
CA LEU A 162 22.02 -17.08 2.79
C LEU A 162 21.20 -15.86 2.38
N ILE A 163 21.09 -15.57 1.07
CA ILE A 163 20.25 -14.46 0.58
C ILE A 163 18.76 -14.75 0.84
N ALA A 164 18.31 -15.97 0.54
CA ALA A 164 16.95 -16.40 0.86
C ALA A 164 16.69 -16.34 2.37
N PHE A 165 17.66 -16.79 3.17
CA PHE A 165 17.59 -16.79 4.63
C PHE A 165 17.62 -15.37 5.24
N CYS A 166 18.49 -14.47 4.78
CA CYS A 166 18.53 -13.08 5.24
C CYS A 166 17.26 -12.32 4.88
N LYS A 167 16.72 -12.51 3.66
CA LYS A 167 15.41 -11.96 3.29
C LYS A 167 14.28 -12.51 4.18
N TYR A 168 14.37 -13.77 4.61
CA TYR A 168 13.43 -14.39 5.55
C TYR A 168 13.63 -13.91 7.00
N ILE A 169 14.86 -13.60 7.44
CA ILE A 169 15.11 -13.07 8.80
C ILE A 169 14.69 -11.61 8.91
N SER A 170 14.81 -10.80 7.86
CA SER A 170 14.26 -9.44 7.84
C SER A 170 12.74 -9.40 8.08
N PHE A 171 12.03 -10.52 7.87
CA PHE A 171 10.62 -10.66 8.26
C PHE A 171 10.41 -10.78 9.79
N PHE A 172 11.40 -11.25 10.55
CA PHE A 172 11.25 -11.59 11.98
C PHE A 172 12.05 -10.72 12.95
N SER A 173 13.05 -9.96 12.49
CA SER A 173 13.74 -9.00 13.35
C SER A 173 14.32 -7.87 12.53
N PHE A 174 13.89 -6.64 12.80
CA PHE A 174 14.75 -5.46 12.61
C PHE A 174 15.90 -5.59 13.62
N GLY A 175 16.85 -6.49 13.34
CA GLY A 175 18.16 -6.46 13.98
C GLY A 175 18.86 -5.17 13.57
N ASP A 176 19.59 -4.57 14.51
CA ASP A 176 20.32 -3.32 14.39
C ASP A 176 20.88 -3.06 12.96
N SER A 177 20.22 -2.15 12.24
CA SER A 177 20.56 -1.75 10.87
C SER A 177 21.94 -1.08 10.77
N SER A 178 22.61 -0.79 11.88
CA SER A 178 23.93 -0.12 11.89
C SER A 178 25.04 -0.91 11.18
N LYS A 179 24.89 -2.24 11.03
CA LYS A 179 25.94 -3.11 10.48
C LYS A 179 25.78 -3.45 8.99
N THR A 180 24.66 -3.11 8.37
CA THR A 180 24.38 -3.49 6.98
C THR A 180 24.33 -2.25 6.11
N LYS A 181 25.31 -2.08 5.21
CA LYS A 181 25.26 -1.02 4.20
C LYS A 181 24.28 -1.41 3.11
N PHE A 182 23.14 -0.73 3.07
CA PHE A 182 22.24 -0.75 1.93
C PHE A 182 22.70 0.31 0.93
N LEU A 183 22.89 -0.09 -0.33
CA LEU A 183 23.05 0.84 -1.44
C LEU A 183 21.68 0.98 -2.11
N SER A 184 21.31 2.21 -2.48
CA SER A 184 20.10 2.46 -3.25
C SER A 184 20.38 2.17 -4.72
N ASP A 185 19.50 1.42 -5.38
CA ASP A 185 19.77 0.92 -6.74
C ASP A 185 18.84 1.52 -7.77
N ALA A 186 17.69 1.99 -7.31
CA ALA A 186 16.73 2.72 -8.11
C ALA A 186 15.96 3.68 -7.24
N GLU A 187 15.73 4.86 -7.80
CA GLU A 187 14.74 5.82 -7.34
C GLU A 187 13.68 5.91 -8.43
N ILE A 188 12.44 5.58 -8.09
CA ILE A 188 11.32 5.59 -9.04
C ILE A 188 10.34 6.65 -8.57
N ASN A 189 10.13 7.67 -9.41
CA ASN A 189 9.20 8.75 -9.09
C ASN A 189 7.79 8.19 -8.91
N ILE A 190 7.10 8.73 -7.92
CA ILE A 190 5.69 8.46 -7.70
C ILE A 190 4.91 9.25 -8.78
N SER A 191 4.00 8.59 -9.47
CA SER A 191 3.11 9.24 -10.42
C SER A 191 1.94 9.88 -9.67
N HIS A 192 1.72 11.16 -9.93
CA HIS A 192 0.55 11.87 -9.45
C HIS A 192 -0.62 11.65 -10.39
N HIS A 193 -1.54 10.76 -10.00
CA HIS A 193 -2.87 10.69 -10.59
C HIS A 193 -3.89 11.27 -9.63
N HIS A 194 -4.60 12.31 -10.07
CA HIS A 194 -5.86 12.67 -9.44
C HIS A 194 -6.88 11.58 -9.80
N HIS A 195 -7.37 10.83 -8.82
CA HIS A 195 -8.68 10.21 -8.98
C HIS A 195 -9.68 11.35 -9.10
N GLN A 196 -10.37 11.42 -10.23
CA GLN A 196 -11.50 12.34 -10.47
C GLN A 196 -12.73 11.88 -9.70
#